data_AF-W6L9H3-F1
#
_entry.id   AF-W6L9H3-F1
#
_cell.length_a   1.000
_cell.length_b   1.000
_cell.length_c   1.000
_cell.angle_alpha   90.00
_cell.angle_beta   90.00
_cell.angle_gamma   90.00
#
_symmetry.space_group_name_H-M   'P 1'
#
loop_
_entity.id
_entity.type
_entity.pdbx_description
1 polymer ?
#
loop_
_entity_poly.entity_id
_entity_poly.type
_entity_poly.pdbx_seq_one_letter_code
_entity_poly.pdbx_strand_id
1 'polypeptide(L)'
;MAMKTSSKLLTLLRPLTPSELLNTIRGNPGMTAEYYANRYFGKDKVMEINHFLWGNLKRYGKIYHERNESDAPPKWFPVFGMARIHRVYQHNSENEDLSVLRSLKDIHLEESAQSDSYTCDDESFEDITNEDGVNETNLKVEMTIMQEVQKKPGEDIQFYIQRLPVDMQRRAPLAFKRLRESGMIKREFTTAGGFVWH
;
A
#
# COMPACT_ATOMS: atom_id res chain seq x y z
N MET A 1 59.71 27.09 19.24
CA MET A 1 58.52 27.44 18.44
C MET A 1 58.08 26.20 17.68
N ALA A 2 57.08 25.47 18.20
CA ALA A 2 56.59 24.25 17.57
C ALA A 2 55.52 24.61 16.53
N MET A 3 55.80 24.33 15.25
CA MET A 3 54.83 24.47 14.17
C MET A 3 53.76 23.39 14.32
N LYS A 4 52.55 23.81 14.67
CA LYS A 4 51.36 22.96 14.63
C LYS A 4 51.10 22.59 13.17
N THR A 5 51.44 21.36 12.81
CA THR A 5 51.07 20.76 11.54
C THR A 5 49.54 20.60 11.53
N SER A 6 48.89 21.44 10.73
CA SER A 6 47.47 21.33 10.40
C SER A 6 47.23 19.99 9.73
N SER A 7 46.74 19.01 10.48
CA SER A 7 46.20 17.76 9.95
C SER A 7 44.99 18.06 9.08
N LYS A 8 45.23 18.33 7.79
CA LYS A 8 44.19 18.23 6.76
C LYS A 8 43.80 16.76 6.71
N LEU A 9 42.77 16.39 7.47
CA LEU A 9 42.10 15.10 7.35
C LEU A 9 41.69 14.97 5.88
N LEU A 10 42.35 14.05 5.20
CA LEU A 10 42.02 13.61 3.86
C LEU A 10 40.54 13.22 3.87
N THR A 11 39.68 14.09 3.35
CA THR A 11 38.33 13.74 2.94
C THR A 11 38.48 12.73 1.82
N LEU A 12 38.60 11.45 2.18
CA LEU A 12 38.35 10.35 1.27
C LEU A 12 36.95 10.61 0.72
N LEU A 13 36.87 11.00 -0.56
CA LEU A 13 35.64 11.27 -1.29
C LEU A 13 34.85 9.97 -1.39
N ARG A 14 34.20 9.61 -0.29
CA ARG A 14 33.30 8.47 -0.23
C ARG A 14 32.15 8.75 -1.20
N PRO A 15 31.80 7.79 -2.07
CA PRO A 15 30.69 8.00 -3.00
C PRO A 15 29.41 8.24 -2.18
N LEU A 16 28.70 9.31 -2.52
CA LEU A 16 27.48 9.66 -1.81
C LEU A 16 26.33 8.82 -2.39
N THR A 17 26.00 7.73 -1.73
CA THR A 17 24.85 6.88 -2.05
C THR A 17 23.90 6.77 -0.84
N PRO A 18 22.60 6.53 -1.04
CA PRO A 18 21.65 6.40 0.06
C PRO A 18 22.01 5.29 1.06
N SER A 19 22.53 4.16 0.56
CA SER A 19 22.96 3.02 1.38
C SER A 19 24.18 3.36 2.24
N GLU A 20 25.16 4.05 1.68
CA GLU A 20 26.33 4.50 2.43
C GLU A 20 25.98 5.56 3.45
N LEU A 21 25.12 6.51 3.10
CA LEU A 21 24.61 7.51 4.04
C LEU A 21 23.90 6.83 5.22
N LEU A 22 23.05 5.84 4.96
CA LEU A 22 22.39 5.06 6.01
C LEU A 22 23.41 4.34 6.92
N ASN A 23 24.46 3.74 6.35
CA ASN A 23 25.51 3.11 7.12
C ASN A 23 26.30 4.12 7.97
N THR A 24 26.54 5.34 7.46
CA THR A 24 27.19 6.40 8.25
C THR A 24 26.33 6.88 9.41
N ILE A 25 25.01 7.01 9.22
CA ILE A 25 24.07 7.38 10.27
C ILE A 25 23.97 6.29 11.33
N ARG A 26 24.01 5.00 10.93
CA ARG A 26 24.06 3.88 11.87
C ARG A 26 25.32 3.89 12.74
N GLY A 27 26.46 4.27 12.16
CA GLY A 27 27.73 4.37 12.89
C GLY A 27 27.84 5.61 13.78
N ASN A 28 27.18 6.72 13.42
CA ASN A 28 27.19 7.96 14.19
C ASN A 28 25.79 8.58 14.19
N PRO A 29 24.86 8.10 15.03
CA PRO A 29 23.49 8.60 15.08
C PRO A 29 23.42 9.97 15.76
N GLY A 30 22.34 10.72 15.50
CA GLY A 30 22.02 11.97 16.19
C GLY A 30 22.76 13.21 15.70
N MET A 31 23.32 13.16 14.49
CA MET A 31 24.08 14.27 13.91
C MET A 31 23.29 14.99 12.80
N THR A 32 23.75 16.19 12.44
CA THR A 32 23.13 17.05 11.41
C THR A 32 23.59 16.66 10.01
N ALA A 33 22.82 17.06 8.99
CA ALA A 33 23.19 16.85 7.59
C ALA A 33 24.54 17.52 7.24
N GLU A 34 24.78 18.73 7.76
CA GLU A 34 26.04 19.45 7.61
C GLU A 34 27.22 18.69 8.21
N TYR A 35 27.04 18.07 9.38
CA TYR A 35 28.08 17.26 9.98
C TYR A 35 28.46 16.07 9.10
N TYR A 36 27.48 15.33 8.56
CA TYR A 36 27.78 14.21 7.67
C TYR A 36 28.45 14.64 6.37
N ALA A 37 28.03 15.77 5.80
CA ALA A 37 28.65 16.37 4.62
C ALA A 37 30.11 16.70 4.89
N ASN A 38 30.37 17.49 5.95
CA ASN A 38 31.70 17.97 6.31
C ASN A 38 32.68 16.83 6.64
N ARG A 39 32.21 15.76 7.28
CA ARG A 39 33.07 14.69 7.80
C ARG A 39 33.28 13.54 6.82
N TYR A 40 32.30 13.19 5.98
CA TYR A 40 32.35 11.96 5.19
C TYR A 40 32.26 12.13 3.67
N PHE A 41 31.58 13.16 3.17
CA PHE A 41 31.17 13.19 1.74
C PHE A 41 31.63 14.44 0.97
N GLY A 42 31.96 15.53 1.66
CA GLY A 42 32.29 16.84 1.08
C GLY A 42 31.32 17.93 1.55
N LYS A 43 31.83 19.12 1.86
CA LYS A 43 31.03 20.26 2.37
C LYS A 43 29.98 20.77 1.37
N ASP A 44 30.24 20.57 0.09
CA ASP A 44 29.41 20.92 -1.06
C ASP A 44 28.16 20.03 -1.20
N LYS A 45 28.14 18.86 -0.55
CA LYS A 45 27.07 17.87 -0.73
C LYS A 45 25.93 17.96 0.27
N VAL A 46 25.83 19.04 1.04
CA VAL A 46 24.77 19.20 2.07
C VAL A 46 23.37 19.10 1.47
N MET A 47 23.14 19.73 0.30
CA MET A 47 21.83 19.66 -0.38
C MET A 47 21.49 18.25 -0.84
N GLU A 48 22.46 17.54 -1.42
CA GLU A 48 22.27 16.17 -1.91
C GLU A 48 22.04 15.19 -0.75
N ILE A 49 22.75 15.38 0.37
CA ILE A 49 22.51 14.64 1.60
C ILE A 49 21.11 14.89 2.13
N ASN A 50 20.67 16.15 2.20
CA ASN A 50 19.30 16.48 2.60
C ASN A 50 18.28 15.82 1.66
N HIS A 51 18.50 15.84 0.35
CA HIS A 51 17.64 15.15 -0.61
C HIS A 51 17.54 13.64 -0.28
N PHE A 52 18.65 12.97 0.01
CA PHE A 52 18.63 11.56 0.38
C PHE A 52 18.02 11.27 1.76
N LEU A 53 18.25 12.13 2.74
CA LEU A 53 17.67 11.99 4.08
C LEU A 53 16.13 12.08 4.01
N TRP A 54 15.60 13.11 3.34
CA TRP A 54 14.16 13.34 3.25
C TRP A 54 13.47 12.46 2.20
N GLY A 55 13.99 12.44 0.97
CA GLY A 55 13.34 11.81 -0.19
C GLY A 55 13.46 10.29 -0.23
N ASN A 56 14.55 9.74 0.31
CA ASN A 56 14.79 8.29 0.29
C ASN A 56 14.68 7.71 1.70
N LEU A 57 15.61 8.04 2.59
CA LEU A 57 15.77 7.31 3.85
C LEU A 57 14.58 7.52 4.81
N LYS A 58 14.09 8.74 4.96
CA LYS A 58 12.92 9.04 5.80
C LYS A 58 11.62 8.52 5.17
N ARG A 59 11.44 8.71 3.85
CA ARG A 59 10.27 8.23 3.11
C ARG A 59 10.08 6.71 3.23
N TYR A 60 11.17 5.94 3.18
CA TYR A 60 11.14 4.48 3.33
C TYR A 60 11.28 4.00 4.79
N GLY A 61 11.13 4.88 5.78
CA GLY A 61 11.13 4.53 7.20
C GLY A 61 12.45 3.95 7.71
N LYS A 62 13.58 4.28 7.07
CA LYS A 62 14.92 3.80 7.48
C LYS A 62 15.57 4.69 8.53
N ILE A 63 15.19 5.96 8.57
CA ILE A 63 15.66 6.96 9.53
C ILE A 63 14.49 7.80 10.03
N TYR A 64 14.65 8.37 11.22
CA TYR A 64 13.79 9.41 11.76
C TYR A 64 14.64 10.64 12.11
N HIS A 65 13.96 11.73 12.42
CA HIS A 65 14.62 12.98 12.81
C HIS A 65 14.02 13.53 14.09
N GLU A 66 14.85 14.22 14.87
CA GLU A 66 14.42 15.02 16.02
C GLU A 66 14.83 16.47 15.80
N ARG A 67 13.97 17.39 16.27
CA ARG A 67 14.26 18.82 16.36
C ARG A 67 14.02 19.22 17.81
N ASN A 68 15.07 19.67 18.49
CA ASN A 68 14.98 20.12 19.87
C ASN A 68 14.27 21.48 19.96
N GLU A 69 14.44 22.32 18.94
CA GLU A 69 13.85 23.64 18.79
C GLU A 69 13.32 23.78 17.36
N SER A 70 12.31 24.63 17.13
CA SER A 70 11.66 24.78 15.82
C SER A 70 12.65 25.17 14.70
N ASP A 71 13.64 26.02 15.03
CA ASP A 71 14.63 26.55 14.08
C ASP A 71 15.96 25.78 14.07
N ALA A 72 16.12 24.77 14.93
CA ALA A 72 17.36 24.00 14.96
C ALA A 72 17.44 23.02 13.76
N PRO A 73 18.66 22.77 13.23
CA PRO A 73 18.83 21.78 12.17
C PRO A 73 18.44 20.38 12.67
N PRO A 74 17.76 19.57 11.83
CA PRO A 74 17.30 18.25 12.24
C PRO A 74 18.48 17.32 12.53
N LYS A 75 18.38 16.59 13.64
CA LYS A 75 19.29 15.50 14.00
C LYS A 75 18.71 14.18 13.51
N TRP A 76 19.54 13.37 12.87
CA TRP A 76 19.09 12.16 12.16
C TRP A 76 19.47 10.89 12.90
N PHE A 77 18.53 9.96 13.01
CA PHE A 77 18.69 8.71 13.74
C PHE A 77 18.24 7.51 12.90
N PRO A 78 18.94 6.37 12.98
CA PRO A 78 18.53 5.15 12.30
C PRO A 78 17.30 4.54 12.99
N VAL A 79 16.36 4.02 12.21
CA VAL A 79 15.29 3.18 12.74
C VAL A 79 15.77 1.73 12.75
N PHE A 80 15.84 1.11 13.93
CA PHE A 80 16.29 -0.29 14.08
C PHE A 80 15.18 -1.33 13.80
N GLY A 81 13.94 -0.88 13.61
CA GLY A 81 12.81 -1.69 13.16
C GLY A 81 12.33 -1.25 11.78
N MET A 82 11.93 -2.20 10.93
CA MET A 82 11.17 -1.83 9.73
C MET A 82 9.80 -1.35 10.18
N ALA A 83 9.59 -0.04 10.28
CA ALA A 83 8.24 0.50 10.33
C ALA A 83 7.54 0.03 9.04
N ARG A 84 6.63 -0.94 9.17
CA ARG A 84 5.77 -1.32 8.06
C ARG A 84 4.99 -0.07 7.71
N ILE A 85 5.10 0.38 6.46
CA ILE A 85 4.25 1.45 5.96
C ILE A 85 2.83 0.91 6.07
N HIS A 86 2.09 1.38 7.06
CA HIS A 86 0.67 1.10 7.16
C HIS A 86 0.03 1.78 5.97
N ARG A 87 -0.49 1.00 5.03
CA ARG A 87 -1.41 1.53 4.02
C ARG A 87 -2.65 1.93 4.78
N VAL A 88 -2.78 3.22 5.07
CA VAL A 88 -4.04 3.80 5.50
C VAL A 88 -4.96 3.64 4.29
N TYR A 89 -5.84 2.63 4.36
CA TYR A 89 -6.86 2.44 3.35
C TYR A 89 -7.77 3.65 3.45
N GLN A 90 -7.77 4.51 2.43
CA GLN A 90 -8.78 5.54 2.33
C GLN A 90 -10.12 4.82 2.25
N HIS A 91 -10.98 5.11 3.22
CA HIS A 91 -12.35 4.61 3.23
C HIS A 91 -13.03 5.10 1.95
N ASN A 92 -13.34 4.17 1.06
CA ASN A 92 -14.20 4.40 -0.09
C ASN A 92 -15.55 3.74 0.22
N SER A 93 -16.61 4.54 0.25
CA SER A 93 -17.98 4.09 0.52
C SER A 93 -18.50 3.07 -0.50
N GLU A 94 -17.88 2.98 -1.67
CA GLU A 94 -18.18 1.97 -2.71
C GLU A 94 -17.56 0.60 -2.40
N ASN A 95 -16.53 0.55 -1.56
CA ASN A 95 -15.87 -0.68 -1.15
C ASN A 95 -16.49 -1.30 0.10
N GLU A 96 -17.35 -0.56 0.80
CA GLU A 96 -18.13 -1.07 1.92
C GLU A 96 -19.48 -1.58 1.42
N ASP A 97 -19.74 -2.86 1.65
CA ASP A 97 -21.01 -3.52 1.32
C ASP A 97 -22.10 -3.03 2.28
N LEU A 98 -22.59 -1.80 2.07
CA LEU A 98 -23.70 -1.18 2.81
C LEU A 98 -25.07 -1.69 2.30
N SER A 99 -25.09 -2.74 1.48
CA SER A 99 -26.34 -3.29 0.90
C SER A 99 -27.35 -3.71 1.96
N VAL A 100 -26.90 -4.18 3.11
CA VAL A 100 -27.78 -4.57 4.24
C VAL A 100 -28.41 -3.36 4.92
N LEU A 101 -27.70 -2.23 5.01
CA LEU A 101 -28.23 -1.00 5.57
C LEU A 101 -29.15 -0.29 4.57
N ARG A 102 -28.86 -0.40 3.26
CA ARG A 102 -29.75 0.08 2.20
C ARG A 102 -31.02 -0.75 2.10
N SER A 103 -30.94 -2.08 2.17
CA SER A 103 -32.13 -2.94 2.16
C SER A 103 -33.02 -2.71 3.39
N LEU A 104 -32.44 -2.44 4.57
CA LEU A 104 -33.21 -2.03 5.75
C LEU A 104 -33.88 -0.66 5.58
N LYS A 105 -33.25 0.26 4.84
CA LYS A 105 -33.83 1.57 4.50
C LYS A 105 -34.93 1.43 3.45
N ASP A 106 -34.77 0.55 2.47
CA ASP A 106 -35.74 0.29 1.41
C ASP A 106 -36.98 -0.43 1.96
N ILE A 107 -36.82 -1.34 2.92
CA ILE A 107 -37.95 -1.95 3.68
C ILE A 107 -38.76 -0.88 4.43
N HIS A 108 -38.14 0.25 4.80
CA HIS A 108 -38.82 1.36 5.47
C HIS A 108 -39.37 2.43 4.51
N LEU A 109 -39.05 2.33 3.21
CA LEU A 109 -39.44 3.28 2.15
C LEU A 109 -40.53 2.73 1.22
N GLU A 110 -40.83 1.43 1.23
CA GLU A 110 -41.99 0.87 0.51
C GLU A 110 -43.36 1.34 1.05
N GLU A 111 -43.39 2.12 2.13
CA GLU A 111 -44.61 2.78 2.61
C GLU A 111 -44.82 4.19 2.01
N SER A 112 -43.91 4.69 1.17
CA SER A 112 -44.08 6.02 0.53
C SER A 112 -43.43 6.09 -0.86
N ALA A 113 -44.17 5.54 -1.82
CA ALA A 113 -44.41 6.07 -3.16
C ALA A 113 -43.29 6.81 -3.94
N GLN A 114 -43.13 6.31 -5.17
CA GLN A 114 -42.97 7.07 -6.43
C GLN A 114 -41.62 7.71 -6.77
N SER A 115 -41.05 7.18 -7.86
CA SER A 115 -40.49 7.89 -9.02
C SER A 115 -39.59 9.09 -8.75
N ASP A 116 -38.30 8.96 -9.07
CA ASP A 116 -37.81 9.62 -10.30
C ASP A 116 -36.38 9.17 -10.65
N SER A 117 -36.25 8.92 -11.95
CA SER A 117 -35.02 8.65 -12.68
C SER A 117 -34.14 9.91 -12.70
N TYR A 118 -32.86 9.75 -12.36
CA TYR A 118 -31.81 10.68 -12.78
C TYR A 118 -30.56 9.90 -13.21
N THR A 119 -30.37 9.84 -14.52
CA THR A 119 -29.07 9.67 -15.18
C THR A 119 -28.30 10.98 -15.10
N CYS A 120 -27.04 10.93 -14.68
CA CYS A 120 -26.04 11.96 -14.96
C CYS A 120 -24.68 11.29 -15.14
N ASP A 121 -24.14 11.45 -16.35
CA ASP A 121 -22.79 11.10 -16.78
C ASP A 121 -21.73 11.81 -15.91
N ASP A 122 -20.59 11.15 -15.69
CA ASP A 122 -19.30 11.84 -15.65
C ASP A 122 -18.20 10.87 -16.11
N GLU A 123 -17.79 11.06 -17.37
CA GLU A 123 -16.54 10.52 -17.88
C GLU A 123 -15.37 11.30 -17.31
N SER A 124 -14.43 10.62 -16.66
CA SER A 124 -13.00 10.69 -17.01
C SER A 124 -12.13 10.06 -15.91
N PHE A 125 -11.44 8.98 -16.25
CA PHE A 125 -9.99 8.88 -16.09
C PHE A 125 -9.51 7.61 -16.80
N GLU A 126 -9.32 7.70 -18.12
CA GLU A 126 -8.51 6.71 -18.85
C GLU A 126 -7.05 6.91 -18.46
N ASP A 127 -6.47 5.89 -17.81
CA ASP A 127 -5.04 5.61 -17.97
C ASP A 127 -4.77 4.11 -17.87
N ILE A 128 -3.87 3.68 -18.76
CA ILE A 128 -3.10 2.43 -18.78
C ILE A 128 -3.74 1.20 -19.46
N THR A 129 -3.76 1.27 -20.79
CA THR A 129 -3.17 0.26 -21.71
C THR A 129 -2.98 -1.17 -21.16
N ASN A 130 -3.88 -2.08 -21.58
CA ASN A 130 -3.76 -3.55 -21.73
C ASN A 130 -5.04 -4.30 -21.27
N GLU A 131 -6.22 -3.86 -21.69
CA GLU A 131 -7.49 -4.44 -21.23
C GLU A 131 -7.77 -5.85 -21.78
N ASP A 132 -7.39 -6.15 -23.02
CA ASP A 132 -7.80 -7.41 -23.67
C ASP A 132 -7.23 -8.67 -22.97
N GLY A 133 -5.95 -8.65 -22.58
CA GLY A 133 -5.32 -9.81 -21.91
C GLY A 133 -5.68 -9.93 -20.42
N VAL A 134 -5.94 -8.81 -19.75
CA VAL A 134 -6.33 -8.79 -18.33
C VAL A 134 -7.79 -9.26 -18.18
N ASN A 135 -8.67 -8.88 -19.11
CA ASN A 135 -10.07 -9.32 -19.12
C ASN A 135 -10.20 -10.80 -19.45
N GLU A 136 -9.44 -11.33 -20.42
CA GLU A 136 -9.46 -12.76 -20.73
C GLU A 136 -8.99 -13.62 -19.55
N THR A 137 -7.91 -13.20 -18.88
CA THR A 137 -7.43 -13.91 -17.68
C THR A 137 -8.40 -13.80 -16.51
N ASN A 138 -9.15 -12.71 -16.38
CA ASN A 138 -10.19 -12.54 -15.36
C ASN A 138 -11.40 -13.43 -15.63
N LEU A 139 -11.89 -13.47 -16.87
CA LEU A 139 -12.99 -14.34 -17.30
C LEU A 139 -12.65 -15.81 -17.08
N LYS A 140 -11.41 -16.22 -17.37
CA LYS A 140 -10.94 -17.59 -17.14
C LYS A 140 -10.99 -17.98 -15.65
N VAL A 141 -10.60 -17.06 -14.76
CA VAL A 141 -10.67 -17.28 -13.30
C VAL A 141 -12.13 -17.42 -12.85
N GLU A 142 -13.01 -16.54 -13.33
CA GLU A 142 -14.44 -16.56 -13.01
C GLU A 142 -15.11 -17.86 -13.48
N MET A 143 -14.85 -18.29 -14.71
CA MET A 143 -15.39 -19.54 -15.26
C MET A 143 -14.91 -20.76 -14.47
N THR A 144 -13.63 -20.78 -14.06
CA THR A 144 -13.07 -21.88 -13.25
C THR A 144 -13.69 -21.92 -11.86
N ILE A 145 -13.87 -20.76 -11.22
CA ILE A 145 -14.55 -20.65 -9.93
C ILE A 145 -15.99 -21.16 -10.03
N MET A 146 -16.73 -20.72 -11.05
CA MET A 146 -18.12 -21.14 -11.26
C MET A 146 -18.22 -22.67 -11.41
N GLN A 147 -17.31 -23.28 -12.18
CA GLN A 147 -17.26 -24.74 -12.34
C GLN A 147 -16.99 -25.46 -11.01
N GLU A 148 -16.07 -24.98 -10.19
CA GLU A 148 -15.75 -25.59 -8.90
C GLU A 148 -16.89 -25.46 -7.89
N VAL A 149 -17.58 -24.30 -7.86
CA VAL A 149 -18.75 -24.07 -7.00
C VAL A 149 -19.92 -24.96 -7.44
N GLN A 150 -20.21 -25.05 -8.75
CA GLN A 150 -21.25 -25.94 -9.27
C GLN A 150 -20.95 -27.43 -9.00
N LYS A 151 -19.68 -27.83 -9.06
CA LYS A 151 -19.26 -29.21 -8.82
C LYS A 151 -19.41 -29.62 -7.35
N LYS A 152 -19.17 -28.71 -6.41
CA LYS A 152 -19.34 -28.93 -4.98
C LYS A 152 -19.90 -27.66 -4.33
N PRO A 153 -21.22 -27.47 -4.33
CA PRO A 153 -21.83 -26.34 -3.64
C PRO A 153 -21.82 -26.54 -2.13
N GLY A 154 -21.88 -25.46 -1.37
CA GLY A 154 -22.03 -25.48 0.08
C GLY A 154 -20.73 -25.43 0.88
N GLU A 155 -19.59 -25.10 0.26
CA GLU A 155 -18.30 -25.01 0.95
C GLU A 155 -17.89 -23.55 1.19
N ASP A 156 -16.88 -23.33 2.04
CA ASP A 156 -16.34 -22.01 2.33
C ASP A 156 -15.45 -21.47 1.19
N ILE A 157 -15.30 -20.16 1.09
CA ILE A 157 -14.49 -19.48 0.08
C ILE A 157 -13.04 -19.98 0.08
N GLN A 158 -12.48 -20.26 1.26
CA GLN A 158 -11.09 -20.71 1.40
C GLN A 158 -10.87 -22.08 0.74
N PHE A 159 -11.88 -22.96 0.81
CA PHE A 159 -11.83 -24.27 0.19
C PHE A 159 -11.70 -24.17 -1.33
N TYR A 160 -12.48 -23.29 -1.97
CA TYR A 160 -12.40 -23.09 -3.42
C TYR A 160 -11.10 -22.40 -3.82
N ILE A 161 -10.65 -21.39 -3.07
CA ILE A 161 -9.40 -20.69 -3.36
C ILE A 161 -8.21 -21.66 -3.34
N GLN A 162 -8.14 -22.56 -2.36
CA GLN A 162 -7.05 -23.55 -2.26
C GLN A 162 -7.02 -24.56 -3.41
N ARG A 163 -8.16 -24.80 -4.08
CA ARG A 163 -8.26 -25.70 -5.23
C ARG A 163 -7.87 -25.05 -6.55
N LEU A 164 -7.85 -23.73 -6.61
CA LEU A 164 -7.43 -23.01 -7.80
C LEU A 164 -5.91 -23.06 -7.99
N PRO A 165 -5.41 -23.03 -9.23
CA PRO A 165 -3.99 -22.84 -9.51
C PRO A 165 -3.43 -21.59 -8.85
N VAL A 166 -2.18 -21.64 -8.37
CA VAL A 166 -1.53 -20.58 -7.57
C VAL A 166 -1.63 -19.20 -8.21
N ASP A 167 -1.54 -19.15 -9.55
CA ASP A 167 -1.58 -17.92 -10.34
C ASP A 167 -2.95 -17.22 -10.26
N MET A 168 -4.01 -18.00 -10.03
CA MET A 168 -5.39 -17.53 -9.96
C MET A 168 -5.82 -17.19 -8.53
N GLN A 169 -5.19 -17.77 -7.51
CA GLN A 169 -5.55 -17.58 -6.10
C GLN A 169 -5.52 -16.12 -5.67
N ARG A 170 -4.55 -15.34 -6.17
CA ARG A 170 -4.44 -13.91 -5.86
C ARG A 170 -5.61 -13.08 -6.38
N ARG A 171 -6.21 -13.51 -7.50
CA ARG A 171 -7.34 -12.82 -8.17
C ARG A 171 -8.70 -13.38 -7.76
N ALA A 172 -8.72 -14.60 -7.21
CA ALA A 172 -9.94 -15.31 -6.84
C ALA A 172 -10.90 -14.50 -5.96
N PRO A 173 -10.47 -13.77 -4.90
CA PRO A 173 -11.41 -13.00 -4.06
C PRO A 173 -12.19 -11.95 -4.84
N LEU A 174 -11.56 -11.27 -5.81
CA LEU A 174 -12.22 -10.27 -6.65
C LEU A 174 -13.18 -10.92 -7.67
N ALA A 175 -12.85 -12.11 -8.14
CA ALA A 175 -13.72 -12.88 -9.04
C ALA A 175 -14.97 -13.41 -8.30
N PHE A 176 -14.82 -13.92 -7.07
CA PHE A 176 -15.96 -14.30 -6.22
C PHE A 176 -16.90 -13.13 -5.94
N LYS A 177 -16.36 -11.92 -5.72
CA LYS A 177 -17.16 -10.70 -5.56
C LYS A 177 -17.97 -10.40 -6.83
N ARG A 178 -17.31 -10.35 -7.99
CA ARG A 178 -17.95 -10.07 -9.28
C ARG A 178 -19.04 -11.09 -9.64
N LEU A 179 -18.77 -12.38 -9.43
CA LEU A 179 -19.74 -13.45 -9.67
C LEU A 179 -20.96 -13.39 -8.73
N ARG A 180 -20.76 -12.94 -7.50
CA ARG A 180 -21.87 -12.72 -6.55
C ARG A 180 -22.73 -11.54 -6.97
N GLU A 181 -22.10 -10.43 -7.35
CA GLU A 181 -22.78 -9.20 -7.79
C GLU A 181 -23.55 -9.42 -9.10
N SER A 182 -23.02 -10.23 -10.01
CA SER A 182 -23.73 -10.63 -11.22
C SER A 182 -24.82 -11.69 -10.99
N GLY A 183 -24.95 -12.21 -9.77
CA GLY A 183 -25.94 -13.22 -9.40
C GLY A 183 -25.64 -14.64 -9.91
N MET A 184 -24.43 -14.88 -10.44
CA MET A 184 -24.00 -16.17 -10.96
C MET A 184 -23.69 -17.18 -9.86
N ILE A 185 -23.22 -16.70 -8.69
CA ILE A 185 -23.05 -17.50 -7.48
C ILE A 185 -23.71 -16.79 -6.29
N LYS A 186 -24.16 -17.57 -5.31
CA LYS A 186 -24.83 -17.06 -4.11
C LYS A 186 -24.02 -17.40 -2.87
N ARG A 187 -24.10 -16.50 -1.87
CA ARG A 187 -23.47 -16.69 -0.56
C ARG A 187 -24.54 -16.75 0.50
N GLU A 188 -24.60 -17.86 1.22
CA GLU A 188 -25.55 -18.07 2.31
C GLU A 188 -24.83 -18.12 3.66
N PHE A 189 -25.47 -17.59 4.70
CA PHE A 189 -24.95 -17.62 6.06
C PHE A 189 -25.44 -18.88 6.77
N THR A 190 -24.51 -19.67 7.30
CA THR A 190 -24.85 -20.91 8.00
C THR A 190 -25.18 -20.65 9.46
N THR A 191 -26.00 -21.52 10.05
CA THR A 191 -26.35 -21.48 11.48
C THR A 191 -25.14 -21.64 12.40
N ALA A 192 -24.03 -22.18 11.90
CA ALA A 192 -22.75 -22.31 12.60
C ALA A 192 -21.91 -21.00 12.59
N GLY A 193 -22.40 -19.92 11.97
CA GLY A 193 -21.71 -18.63 11.92
C GLY A 193 -20.74 -18.45 10.74
N GLY A 194 -20.82 -19.30 9.72
CA GLY A 194 -19.94 -19.27 8.54
C GLY A 194 -20.66 -18.85 7.26
N PHE A 195 -19.92 -18.76 6.16
CA PHE A 195 -20.47 -18.50 4.83
C PHE A 195 -20.23 -19.70 3.92
N VAL A 196 -21.26 -20.08 3.16
CA VAL A 196 -21.18 -21.13 2.14
C VAL A 196 -21.57 -20.58 0.78
N TRP A 197 -20.99 -21.14 -0.28
CA TRP A 197 -21.18 -20.66 -1.64
C TRP A 197 -21.92 -21.68 -2.51
N HIS A 198 -22.86 -21.20 -3.33
CA HIS A 198 -23.74 -21.97 -4.21
C HIS A 198 -23.73 -21.42 -5.64
#